data_AF-A0A5C4T8J0-F1
#
_entry.id   AF-A0A5C4T8J0-F1
#
_cell.length_a   1.000
_cell.length_b   1.000
_cell.length_c   1.000
_cell.angle_alpha   90.00
_cell.angle_beta   90.00
_cell.angle_gamma   90.00
#
_symmetry.space_group_name_H-M   'P 1'
#
loop_
_entity.id
_entity.type
_entity.pdbx_description
1 polymer ?
#
loop_
_entity_poly.entity_id
_entity_poly.type
_entity_poly.pdbx_seq_one_letter_code
_entity_poly.pdbx_strand_id
1 'polypeptide(L)'
;MDVIREACNKYKAHPKAHPYRVAGVDRLLEQIVKERRVLAPLSEAMAEADPKKKFAKLCEGQDALVEVKEDVPGLNNMSLDPEISQCIGEIRAVPGAMEELLQNEMDQLRAIMNDADTPDITKQILAEALGNADQIHLEALTPGARFTNQKEKDRGIAEKYVVNHNMNAPGGSSERLGSLAHELTHVSISEQFDNTALFFAFDKDASVDEVMNLVEKRRGDLDALLALLDPKDFTKEQVRLLNSKLAYPRKGGPAGVQRYIDSFYTSKKITREQKEKAEALVARGMDNTVIEFDTVINQMLIYMQQWKTPQDNAFYAKLMEVATEAQAHRMGG
;
A
#
# COMPACT_ATOMS: atom_id res chain seq x y z
N MET A 1 -30.56 9.04 11.34
CA MET A 1 -30.39 9.85 10.10
C MET A 1 -31.65 9.97 9.26
N ASP A 2 -32.48 8.93 9.11
CA ASP A 2 -33.67 9.01 8.25
C ASP A 2 -34.69 10.07 8.67
N VAL A 3 -34.90 10.27 9.98
CA VAL A 3 -35.78 11.32 10.52
C VAL A 3 -35.30 12.73 10.13
N ILE A 4 -33.98 12.97 10.18
CA ILE A 4 -33.39 14.26 9.81
C ILE A 4 -33.51 14.48 8.29
N ARG A 5 -33.22 13.46 7.49
CA ARG A 5 -33.39 13.49 6.02
C ARG A 5 -34.84 13.80 5.64
N GLU A 6 -35.80 13.15 6.27
CA GLU A 6 -37.23 13.38 6.02
C GLU A 6 -37.64 14.80 6.40
N ALA A 7 -37.17 15.31 7.55
CA ALA A 7 -37.42 16.69 7.96
C ALA A 7 -36.82 17.72 6.97
N CYS A 8 -35.60 17.48 6.49
CA CYS A 8 -34.96 18.30 5.46
C CYS A 8 -35.74 18.31 4.14
N ASN A 9 -36.17 17.14 3.66
CA ASN A 9 -36.97 17.02 2.45
C ASN A 9 -38.34 17.72 2.58
N LYS A 10 -39.01 17.58 3.73
CA LYS A 10 -40.25 18.30 4.03
C LYS A 10 -40.04 19.82 4.02
N TYR A 11 -38.93 20.29 4.59
CA TYR A 11 -38.58 21.71 4.56
C TYR A 11 -38.34 22.22 3.13
N LYS A 12 -37.64 21.46 2.28
CA LYS A 12 -37.43 21.82 0.86
C LYS A 12 -38.72 21.86 0.05
N ALA A 13 -39.66 20.95 0.32
CA ALA A 13 -40.96 20.93 -0.36
C ALA A 13 -41.83 22.13 0.02
N HIS A 14 -41.69 22.62 1.25
CA HIS A 14 -42.46 23.75 1.78
C HIS A 14 -41.56 24.72 2.56
N PRO A 15 -40.67 25.46 1.87
CA PRO A 15 -39.82 26.43 2.54
C PRO A 15 -40.76 27.51 3.08
N LYS A 16 -40.86 27.59 4.40
CA LYS A 16 -41.63 28.64 5.11
C LYS A 16 -41.02 30.02 4.81
N ALA A 17 -41.29 31.04 5.63
CA ALA A 17 -40.81 32.43 5.48
C ALA A 17 -39.26 32.65 5.36
N HIS A 18 -38.45 31.59 5.24
CA HIS A 18 -36.99 31.64 5.14
C HIS A 18 -36.44 30.81 3.96
N PRO A 19 -36.88 31.04 2.71
CA PRO A 19 -36.41 30.28 1.54
C PRO A 19 -34.87 30.34 1.33
N TYR A 20 -34.21 31.36 1.87
CA TYR A 20 -32.75 31.50 1.85
C TYR A 20 -32.00 30.38 2.61
N ARG A 21 -32.68 29.56 3.43
CA ARG A 21 -32.05 28.44 4.14
C ARG A 21 -31.97 27.15 3.32
N VAL A 22 -32.62 27.08 2.14
CA VAL A 22 -32.64 25.87 1.29
C VAL A 22 -31.22 25.40 0.97
N ALA A 23 -30.31 26.31 0.62
CA ALA A 23 -28.91 25.96 0.35
C ALA A 23 -28.19 25.33 1.57
N GLY A 24 -28.56 25.74 2.79
CA GLY A 24 -28.05 25.10 4.01
C GLY A 24 -28.63 23.71 4.24
N VAL A 25 -29.90 23.51 3.90
CA VAL A 25 -30.58 22.21 3.96
C VAL A 25 -30.03 21.25 2.91
N ASP A 26 -29.69 21.73 1.72
CA ASP A 26 -29.02 20.94 0.67
C ASP A 26 -27.67 20.42 1.16
N ARG A 27 -26.84 21.29 1.74
CA ARG A 27 -25.57 20.88 2.36
C ARG A 27 -25.76 19.84 3.46
N LEU A 28 -26.80 19.99 4.29
CA LEU A 28 -27.09 19.01 5.34
C LEU A 28 -27.55 17.66 4.76
N LEU A 29 -28.32 17.66 3.67
CA LEU A 29 -28.69 16.43 2.96
C LEU A 29 -27.47 15.73 2.35
N GLU A 30 -26.56 16.49 1.75
CA GLU A 30 -25.28 15.96 1.24
C GLU A 30 -24.44 15.34 2.35
N GLN A 31 -24.34 16.01 3.51
CA GLN A 31 -23.65 15.48 4.69
C GLN A 31 -24.28 14.17 5.18
N ILE A 32 -25.62 14.11 5.31
CA ILE A 32 -26.32 12.88 5.72
C ILE A 32 -26.03 11.71 4.76
N VAL A 33 -25.93 11.98 3.46
CA VAL A 33 -25.58 10.94 2.48
C VAL A 33 -24.16 10.44 2.71
N LYS A 34 -23.18 11.33 2.87
CA LYS A 34 -21.79 10.96 3.14
C LYS A 34 -21.63 10.21 4.47
N GLU A 35 -22.23 10.72 5.55
CA GLU A 35 -22.22 10.04 6.87
C GLU A 35 -22.84 8.65 6.79
N ARG A 36 -23.94 8.47 6.03
CA ARG A 36 -24.60 7.17 5.89
C ARG A 36 -23.72 6.16 5.17
N ARG A 37 -22.92 6.59 4.18
CA ARG A 37 -21.96 5.70 3.50
C ARG A 37 -20.93 5.12 4.46
N VAL A 38 -20.58 5.86 5.51
CA VAL A 38 -19.65 5.39 6.56
C VAL A 38 -20.40 4.57 7.62
N LEU A 39 -21.48 5.11 8.18
CA LEU A 39 -22.13 4.52 9.36
C LEU A 39 -22.93 3.25 9.06
N ALA A 40 -23.47 3.08 7.86
CA ALA A 40 -24.22 1.88 7.49
C ALA A 40 -23.38 0.60 7.54
N PRO A 41 -22.24 0.48 6.82
CA PRO A 41 -21.41 -0.72 6.91
C PRO A 41 -20.84 -0.95 8.32
N LEU A 42 -20.52 0.11 9.07
CA LEU A 42 -20.09 -0.04 10.47
C LEU A 42 -21.20 -0.59 11.36
N SER A 43 -22.44 -0.14 11.19
CA SER A 43 -23.59 -0.69 11.92
C SER A 43 -23.84 -2.16 11.56
N GLU A 44 -23.66 -2.54 10.29
CA GLU A 44 -23.75 -3.94 9.85
C GLU A 44 -22.62 -4.78 10.46
N ALA A 45 -21.39 -4.26 10.51
CA ALA A 45 -20.25 -4.92 11.14
C ALA A 45 -20.50 -5.21 12.63
N MET A 46 -21.09 -4.25 13.36
CA MET A 46 -21.37 -4.43 14.79
C MET A 46 -22.48 -5.46 15.07
N ALA A 47 -23.33 -5.74 14.09
CA ALA A 47 -24.39 -6.75 14.19
C ALA A 47 -23.95 -8.13 13.65
N GLU A 48 -22.80 -8.21 12.97
CA GLU A 48 -22.31 -9.42 12.34
C GLU A 48 -21.56 -10.32 13.34
N ALA A 49 -21.94 -11.60 13.36
CA ALA A 49 -21.38 -12.60 14.26
C ALA A 49 -20.19 -13.34 13.64
N ASP A 50 -20.14 -13.45 12.32
CA ASP A 50 -19.00 -14.04 11.60
C ASP A 50 -17.84 -13.03 11.53
N PRO A 51 -16.69 -13.28 12.19
CA PRO A 51 -15.58 -12.33 12.22
C PRO A 51 -15.05 -11.95 10.83
N LYS A 52 -15.12 -12.84 9.84
CA LYS A 52 -14.66 -12.53 8.46
C LYS A 52 -15.60 -11.53 7.78
N LYS A 53 -16.91 -11.74 7.90
CA LYS A 53 -17.91 -10.81 7.34
C LYS A 53 -17.88 -9.47 8.07
N LYS A 54 -17.69 -9.50 9.40
CA LYS A 54 -17.49 -8.31 10.22
C LYS A 54 -16.27 -7.52 9.74
N PHE A 55 -15.13 -8.17 9.51
CA PHE A 55 -13.93 -7.52 8.98
C PHE A 55 -14.17 -6.90 7.61
N ALA A 56 -14.83 -7.60 6.68
CA ALA A 56 -15.16 -7.06 5.37
C ALA A 56 -16.02 -5.78 5.48
N LYS A 57 -17.00 -5.75 6.40
CA LYS A 57 -17.84 -4.58 6.67
C LYS A 57 -17.10 -3.44 7.37
N LEU A 58 -16.16 -3.75 8.26
CA LEU A 58 -15.25 -2.75 8.84
C LEU A 58 -14.38 -2.11 7.76
N CYS A 59 -13.86 -2.90 6.82
CA CYS A 59 -13.08 -2.39 5.69
C CYS A 59 -13.94 -1.49 4.78
N GLU A 60 -15.16 -1.90 4.43
CA GLU A 60 -16.11 -1.07 3.66
C GLU A 60 -16.36 0.29 4.34
N GLY A 61 -16.58 0.28 5.66
CA GLY A 61 -16.76 1.52 6.44
C GLY A 61 -15.49 2.37 6.52
N GLN A 62 -14.33 1.75 6.64
CA GLN A 62 -13.04 2.44 6.66
C GLN A 62 -12.73 3.11 5.31
N ASP A 63 -12.95 2.43 4.20
CA ASP A 63 -12.75 2.97 2.86
C ASP A 63 -13.66 4.18 2.62
N ALA A 64 -14.94 4.07 3.00
CA ALA A 64 -15.87 5.18 2.95
C ALA A 64 -15.43 6.35 3.86
N LEU A 65 -14.92 6.06 5.06
CA LEU A 65 -14.42 7.08 5.99
C LEU A 65 -13.22 7.82 5.40
N VAL A 66 -12.26 7.11 4.82
CA VAL A 66 -11.07 7.71 4.20
C VAL A 66 -11.46 8.66 3.06
N GLU A 67 -12.48 8.32 2.28
CA GLU A 67 -12.97 9.16 1.18
C GLU A 67 -13.61 10.47 1.67
N VAL A 68 -14.38 10.44 2.76
CA VAL A 68 -15.26 11.58 3.13
C VAL A 68 -14.87 12.32 4.41
N LYS A 69 -13.92 11.82 5.20
CA LYS A 69 -13.62 12.36 6.54
C LYS A 69 -13.30 13.85 6.53
N GLU A 70 -12.55 14.34 5.53
CA GLU A 70 -12.16 15.76 5.41
C GLU A 70 -13.37 16.66 5.12
N ASP A 71 -14.40 16.15 4.45
CA ASP A 71 -15.58 16.90 4.01
C ASP A 71 -16.70 16.95 5.05
N VAL A 72 -16.69 16.02 6.01
CA VAL A 72 -17.79 15.80 6.94
C VAL A 72 -17.36 16.13 8.37
N PRO A 73 -17.88 17.24 8.96
CA PRO A 73 -17.61 17.58 10.35
C PRO A 73 -17.93 16.42 11.29
N GLY A 74 -16.99 16.09 12.17
CA GLY A 74 -17.14 15.01 13.16
C GLY A 74 -16.52 13.67 12.74
N LEU A 75 -16.33 13.40 11.45
CA LEU A 75 -15.68 12.17 10.99
C LEU A 75 -14.15 12.24 11.00
N ASN A 76 -13.56 13.44 10.93
CA ASN A 76 -12.10 13.65 10.94
C ASN A 76 -11.35 13.03 12.12
N ASN A 77 -12.01 12.88 13.28
CA ASN A 77 -11.40 12.31 14.49
C ASN A 77 -11.78 10.83 14.71
N MET A 78 -12.55 10.24 13.81
CA MET A 78 -12.94 8.84 13.91
C MET A 78 -11.74 7.96 13.57
N SER A 79 -11.44 7.00 14.45
CA SER A 79 -10.46 5.94 14.22
C SER A 79 -11.17 4.60 14.38
N LEU A 80 -10.91 3.68 13.45
CA LEU A 80 -11.43 2.31 13.47
C LEU A 80 -10.37 1.28 13.87
N ASP A 81 -9.17 1.76 14.25
CA ASP A 81 -8.03 0.92 14.63
C ASP A 81 -8.36 -0.06 15.77
N PRO A 82 -9.05 0.34 16.86
CA PRO A 82 -9.44 -0.59 17.92
C PRO A 82 -10.39 -1.69 17.44
N GLU A 83 -11.43 -1.32 16.68
CA GLU A 83 -12.45 -2.25 16.19
C GLU A 83 -11.87 -3.26 15.20
N ILE A 84 -11.03 -2.79 14.27
CA ILE A 84 -10.33 -3.65 13.31
C ILE A 84 -9.36 -4.57 14.03
N SER A 85 -8.56 -4.05 14.97
CA SER A 85 -7.61 -4.86 15.75
C SER A 85 -8.30 -5.93 16.58
N GLN A 86 -9.44 -5.59 17.20
CA GLN A 86 -10.25 -6.57 17.93
C GLN A 86 -10.77 -7.66 16.96
N CYS A 87 -11.31 -7.27 15.81
CA CYS A 87 -11.84 -8.22 14.83
C CYS A 87 -10.75 -9.15 14.28
N ILE A 88 -9.53 -8.64 14.03
CA ILE A 88 -8.37 -9.47 13.67
C ILE A 88 -8.05 -10.49 14.79
N GLY A 89 -8.16 -10.09 16.06
CA GLY A 89 -8.04 -11.00 17.21
C GLY A 89 -9.09 -12.11 17.21
N GLU A 90 -10.35 -11.76 16.90
CA GLU A 90 -11.46 -12.71 16.76
C GLU A 90 -11.21 -13.69 15.60
N ILE A 91 -10.69 -13.22 14.45
CA ILE A 91 -10.36 -14.05 13.30
C ILE A 91 -9.23 -15.04 13.64
N ARG A 92 -8.17 -14.59 14.32
CA ARG A 92 -7.05 -15.46 14.74
C ARG A 92 -7.49 -16.60 15.68
N ALA A 93 -8.61 -16.44 16.39
CA ALA A 93 -9.16 -17.48 17.24
C ALA A 93 -9.90 -18.58 16.45
N VAL A 94 -10.19 -18.35 15.17
CA VAL A 94 -10.85 -19.32 14.28
C VAL A 94 -9.79 -20.01 13.40
N PRO A 95 -9.60 -21.34 13.53
CA PRO A 95 -8.60 -22.06 12.71
C PRO A 95 -8.81 -21.86 11.20
N GLY A 96 -7.74 -21.52 10.48
CA GLY A 96 -7.77 -21.34 9.03
C GLY A 96 -8.35 -20.01 8.53
N ALA A 97 -9.02 -19.23 9.40
CA ALA A 97 -9.72 -18.02 8.98
C ALA A 97 -8.79 -16.88 8.59
N MET A 98 -7.59 -16.80 9.20
CA MET A 98 -6.61 -15.78 8.84
C MET A 98 -5.96 -16.08 7.49
N GLU A 99 -5.67 -17.35 7.23
CA GLU A 99 -5.12 -17.82 5.96
C GLU A 99 -6.09 -17.53 4.81
N GLU A 100 -7.38 -17.80 5.00
CA GLU A 100 -8.42 -17.42 4.03
C GLU A 100 -8.49 -15.91 3.80
N LEU A 101 -8.34 -15.10 4.86
CA LEU A 101 -8.36 -13.64 4.75
C LEU A 101 -7.15 -13.10 3.98
N LEU A 102 -5.96 -13.65 4.24
CA LEU A 102 -4.74 -13.32 3.50
C LEU A 102 -4.85 -13.74 2.03
N GLN A 103 -5.45 -14.90 1.75
CA GLN A 103 -5.73 -15.35 0.39
C GLN A 103 -6.70 -14.39 -0.33
N ASN A 104 -7.69 -13.86 0.38
CA ASN A 104 -8.61 -12.86 -0.18
C ASN A 104 -7.90 -11.53 -0.54
N GLU A 105 -6.87 -11.10 0.18
CA GLU A 105 -6.07 -9.92 -0.22
C GLU A 105 -5.26 -10.21 -1.50
N MET A 106 -4.72 -11.42 -1.65
CA MET A 106 -4.09 -11.84 -2.91
C MET A 106 -5.09 -11.88 -4.08
N ASP A 107 -6.31 -12.33 -3.83
CA ASP A 107 -7.38 -12.37 -4.83
C ASP A 107 -7.85 -10.96 -5.22
N GLN A 108 -7.85 -10.00 -4.29
CA GLN A 108 -8.11 -8.60 -4.60
C GLN A 108 -7.02 -8.00 -5.51
N LEU A 109 -5.74 -8.31 -5.27
CA LEU A 109 -4.67 -7.91 -6.20
C LEU A 109 -4.84 -8.57 -7.58
N ARG A 110 -5.25 -9.84 -7.65
CA ARG A 110 -5.61 -10.50 -8.93
C ARG A 110 -6.79 -9.83 -9.61
N ALA A 111 -7.79 -9.39 -8.85
CA ALA A 111 -8.93 -8.67 -9.40
C ALA A 111 -8.50 -7.33 -10.02
N ILE A 112 -7.62 -6.59 -9.35
CA ILE A 112 -7.01 -5.36 -9.90
C ILE A 112 -6.26 -5.68 -11.21
N MET A 113 -5.42 -6.72 -11.21
CA MET A 113 -4.67 -7.14 -12.40
C MET A 113 -5.58 -7.49 -13.60
N ASN A 114 -6.75 -8.09 -13.33
CA ASN A 114 -7.68 -8.54 -14.37
C ASN A 114 -8.73 -7.49 -14.75
N ASP A 115 -8.79 -6.35 -14.07
CA ASP A 115 -9.71 -5.27 -14.39
C ASP A 115 -9.35 -4.65 -15.77
N ALA A 116 -10.38 -4.41 -16.59
CA ALA A 116 -10.20 -3.86 -17.93
C ALA A 116 -9.59 -2.45 -17.88
N ASP A 117 -9.93 -1.65 -16.87
CA ASP A 117 -9.51 -0.26 -16.73
C ASP A 117 -8.13 -0.12 -16.07
N THR A 118 -7.54 -1.21 -15.55
CA THR A 118 -6.19 -1.19 -14.99
C THR A 118 -5.15 -1.00 -16.11
N PRO A 119 -4.20 -0.04 -15.98
CA PRO A 119 -3.14 0.17 -16.96
C PRO A 119 -2.26 -1.07 -17.18
N ASP A 120 -1.79 -1.28 -18.40
CA ASP A 120 -1.01 -2.47 -18.77
C ASP A 120 0.23 -2.65 -17.90
N ILE A 121 0.95 -1.56 -17.59
CA ILE A 121 2.12 -1.65 -16.71
C ILE A 121 1.72 -2.16 -15.32
N THR A 122 0.62 -1.69 -14.76
CA THR A 122 0.08 -2.16 -13.46
C THR A 122 -0.29 -3.64 -13.52
N LYS A 123 -0.83 -4.13 -14.64
CA LYS A 123 -1.10 -5.56 -14.84
C LYS A 123 0.19 -6.37 -14.87
N GLN A 124 1.23 -5.87 -15.55
CA GLN A 124 2.52 -6.56 -15.68
C GLN A 124 3.24 -6.69 -14.34
N ILE A 125 3.35 -5.61 -13.56
CA ILE A 125 3.96 -5.68 -12.22
C ILE A 125 3.17 -6.56 -11.25
N LEU A 126 1.84 -6.56 -11.32
CA LEU A 126 1.04 -7.49 -10.53
C LEU A 126 1.23 -8.93 -10.98
N ALA A 127 1.34 -9.20 -12.28
CA ALA A 127 1.63 -10.53 -12.80
C ALA A 127 3.01 -11.04 -12.34
N GLU A 128 4.01 -10.16 -12.33
CA GLU A 128 5.36 -10.44 -11.80
C GLU A 128 5.30 -10.81 -10.31
N ALA A 129 4.68 -9.95 -9.50
CA ALA A 129 4.58 -10.11 -8.06
C ALA A 129 3.76 -11.35 -7.66
N LEU A 130 2.59 -11.54 -8.28
CA LEU A 130 1.67 -12.65 -7.99
C LEU A 130 2.14 -13.98 -8.61
N GLY A 131 2.98 -13.93 -9.64
CA GLY A 131 3.59 -15.12 -10.24
C GLY A 131 4.48 -15.90 -9.27
N ASN A 132 4.92 -15.26 -8.18
CA ASN A 132 5.72 -15.87 -7.13
C ASN A 132 4.91 -16.36 -5.92
N ALA A 133 3.58 -16.36 -5.99
CA ALA A 133 2.71 -16.71 -4.85
C ALA A 133 3.01 -18.10 -4.25
N ASP A 134 3.32 -19.10 -5.09
CA ASP A 134 3.63 -20.47 -4.64
C ASP A 134 4.96 -20.55 -3.85
N GLN A 135 5.79 -19.51 -3.90
CA GLN A 135 7.03 -19.42 -3.14
C GLN A 135 6.89 -18.69 -1.80
N ILE A 136 5.68 -18.22 -1.47
CA ILE A 136 5.43 -17.27 -0.38
C ILE A 136 4.49 -17.87 0.66
N HIS A 137 4.93 -17.87 1.92
CA HIS A 137 4.06 -18.02 3.08
C HIS A 137 3.63 -16.64 3.59
N LEU A 138 2.32 -16.37 3.66
CA LEU A 138 1.78 -15.11 4.16
C LEU A 138 1.48 -15.16 5.67
N GLU A 139 1.88 -14.12 6.41
CA GLU A 139 1.57 -13.97 7.84
C GLU A 139 0.91 -12.61 8.13
N ALA A 140 -0.13 -12.59 8.97
CA ALA A 140 -0.78 -11.34 9.39
C ALA A 140 0.00 -10.63 10.52
N LEU A 141 1.09 -9.93 10.18
CA LEU A 141 2.03 -9.27 11.10
C LEU A 141 2.46 -7.90 10.56
N THR A 142 3.38 -7.21 11.26
CA THR A 142 4.03 -5.99 10.75
C THR A 142 4.64 -6.26 9.37
N PRO A 143 4.41 -5.41 8.35
CA PRO A 143 4.81 -5.70 6.98
C PRO A 143 6.30 -5.97 6.83
N GLY A 144 6.65 -6.86 5.91
CA GLY A 144 8.04 -7.18 5.57
C GLY A 144 8.19 -8.50 4.84
N ALA A 145 9.07 -8.55 3.84
CA ALA A 145 9.48 -9.77 3.16
C ALA A 145 10.82 -10.32 3.71
N ARG A 146 10.96 -11.64 3.76
CA ARG A 146 12.23 -12.31 4.15
C ARG A 146 12.33 -13.71 3.57
N PHE A 147 13.56 -14.22 3.48
CA PHE A 147 13.82 -15.64 3.30
C PHE A 147 13.37 -16.43 4.54
N THR A 148 12.80 -17.60 4.29
CA THR A 148 12.46 -18.58 5.32
C THR A 148 13.74 -19.05 6.04
N ASN A 149 13.82 -18.82 7.35
CA ASN A 149 14.94 -19.25 8.19
C ASN A 149 14.59 -20.54 8.96
N GLN A 150 15.54 -21.04 9.76
CA GLN A 150 15.37 -22.31 10.47
C GLN A 150 14.14 -22.31 11.39
N LYS A 151 13.83 -21.19 12.06
CA LYS A 151 12.66 -21.07 12.93
C LYS A 151 11.36 -21.29 12.17
N GLU A 152 11.25 -20.80 10.94
CA GLU A 152 10.06 -21.02 10.12
C GLU A 152 10.02 -22.46 9.58
N LYS A 153 11.17 -23.04 9.20
CA LYS A 153 11.25 -24.46 8.81
C LYS A 153 10.83 -25.39 9.94
N ASP A 154 11.23 -25.09 11.18
CA ASP A 154 10.83 -25.84 12.37
C ASP A 154 9.31 -25.75 12.64
N ARG A 155 8.64 -24.70 12.12
CA ARG A 155 7.17 -24.56 12.13
C ARG A 155 6.48 -25.28 10.97
N GLY A 156 7.23 -25.93 10.09
CA GLY A 156 6.71 -26.62 8.91
C GLY A 156 6.48 -25.74 7.69
N ILE A 157 6.99 -24.50 7.69
CA ILE A 157 6.94 -23.61 6.51
C ILE A 157 7.99 -24.10 5.50
N ALA A 158 7.53 -24.45 4.30
CA ALA A 158 8.37 -25.03 3.24
C ALA A 158 8.68 -24.02 2.12
N GLU A 159 7.89 -22.97 2.03
CA GLU A 159 7.99 -21.87 1.09
C GLU A 159 9.34 -21.15 1.24
N LYS A 160 9.86 -20.62 0.14
CA LYS A 160 11.18 -19.96 0.09
C LYS A 160 11.16 -18.62 0.85
N TYR A 161 10.03 -17.93 0.80
CA TYR A 161 9.83 -16.62 1.40
C TYR A 161 8.71 -16.62 2.43
N VAL A 162 8.84 -15.73 3.41
CA VAL A 162 7.75 -15.33 4.30
C VAL A 162 7.47 -13.85 4.07
N VAL A 163 6.23 -13.52 3.76
CA VAL A 163 5.75 -12.14 3.60
C VAL A 163 4.77 -11.84 4.72
N ASN A 164 5.12 -10.87 5.54
CA ASN A 164 4.21 -10.34 6.53
C ASN A 164 3.33 -9.26 5.90
N HIS A 165 2.04 -9.30 6.20
CA HIS A 165 1.06 -8.33 5.73
C HIS A 165 0.23 -7.79 6.91
N ASN A 166 0.12 -6.47 7.00
CA ASN A 166 -0.67 -5.83 8.04
C ASN A 166 -2.13 -5.69 7.59
N MET A 167 -3.02 -6.42 8.25
CA MET A 167 -4.46 -6.38 7.99
C MET A 167 -5.14 -5.10 8.50
N ASN A 168 -4.49 -4.30 9.34
CA ASN A 168 -5.02 -3.04 9.86
C ASN A 168 -4.23 -1.85 9.33
N ALA A 169 -4.68 -1.29 8.20
CA ALA A 169 -4.10 -0.09 7.60
C ALA A 169 -5.07 1.09 7.69
N PRO A 170 -4.71 2.20 8.37
CA PRO A 170 -5.60 3.36 8.54
C PRO A 170 -6.10 4.01 7.24
N GLY A 171 -5.34 3.90 6.14
CA GLY A 171 -5.70 4.35 4.80
C GLY A 171 -6.61 3.40 4.02
N GLY A 172 -7.20 2.41 4.68
CA GLY A 172 -8.15 1.49 4.10
C GLY A 172 -7.51 0.47 3.15
N SER A 173 -8.33 -0.10 2.27
CA SER A 173 -7.97 -1.12 1.30
C SER A 173 -6.88 -0.65 0.34
N SER A 174 -6.87 0.64 -0.02
CA SER A 174 -5.80 1.20 -0.85
C SER A 174 -4.42 1.05 -0.20
N GLU A 175 -4.29 1.38 1.09
CA GLU A 175 -3.04 1.23 1.84
C GLU A 175 -2.70 -0.24 2.09
N ARG A 176 -3.67 -1.08 2.47
CA ARG A 176 -3.43 -2.53 2.68
C ARG A 176 -2.91 -3.19 1.40
N LEU A 177 -3.65 -3.10 0.31
CA LEU A 177 -3.30 -3.75 -0.96
C LEU A 177 -2.00 -3.18 -1.54
N GLY A 178 -1.79 -1.86 -1.46
CA GLY A 178 -0.53 -1.26 -1.89
C GLY A 178 0.65 -1.72 -1.02
N SER A 179 0.46 -1.90 0.29
CA SER A 179 1.48 -2.48 1.17
C SER A 179 1.73 -3.95 0.89
N LEU A 180 0.73 -4.74 0.52
CA LEU A 180 0.95 -6.13 0.10
C LEU A 180 1.74 -6.17 -1.20
N ALA A 181 1.35 -5.38 -2.21
CA ALA A 181 2.08 -5.28 -3.47
C ALA A 181 3.54 -4.83 -3.28
N HIS A 182 3.81 -3.93 -2.33
CA HIS A 182 5.16 -3.54 -1.94
C HIS A 182 6.00 -4.75 -1.50
N GLU A 183 5.51 -5.56 -0.56
CA GLU A 183 6.25 -6.71 -0.06
C GLU A 183 6.41 -7.83 -1.11
N LEU A 184 5.37 -8.08 -1.92
CA LEU A 184 5.46 -9.03 -3.02
C LEU A 184 6.48 -8.58 -4.08
N THR A 185 6.64 -7.27 -4.27
CA THR A 185 7.65 -6.72 -5.18
C THR A 185 9.06 -7.02 -4.69
N HIS A 186 9.34 -7.00 -3.36
CA HIS A 186 10.64 -7.44 -2.85
C HIS A 186 10.93 -8.90 -3.25
N VAL A 187 9.96 -9.80 -3.12
CA VAL A 187 10.13 -11.20 -3.54
C VAL A 187 10.43 -11.27 -5.04
N SER A 188 9.67 -10.55 -5.86
CA SER A 188 9.89 -10.50 -7.31
C SER A 188 11.30 -10.02 -7.68
N ILE A 189 11.76 -8.93 -7.05
CA ILE A 189 13.13 -8.41 -7.22
C ILE A 189 14.16 -9.49 -6.88
N SER A 190 13.98 -10.21 -5.77
CA SER A 190 14.90 -11.28 -5.36
C SER A 190 14.97 -12.41 -6.38
N GLU A 191 13.84 -12.77 -6.99
CA GLU A 191 13.79 -13.82 -8.00
C GLU A 191 14.47 -13.39 -9.30
N GLN A 192 14.32 -12.12 -9.71
CA GLN A 192 14.90 -11.64 -10.97
C GLN A 192 16.41 -11.46 -10.90
N PHE A 193 16.92 -10.83 -9.84
CA PHE A 193 18.35 -10.49 -9.77
C PHE A 193 19.21 -11.54 -9.09
N ASP A 194 18.62 -12.60 -8.49
CA ASP A 194 19.32 -13.64 -7.73
C ASP A 194 20.37 -13.06 -6.77
N ASN A 195 20.07 -11.88 -6.23
CA ASN A 195 21.00 -11.16 -5.38
C ASN A 195 20.64 -11.38 -3.92
N THR A 196 21.61 -11.02 -3.08
CA THR A 196 21.70 -11.39 -1.66
C THR A 196 20.40 -11.26 -0.86
N ALA A 197 20.40 -11.78 0.37
CA ALA A 197 19.30 -11.59 1.33
C ALA A 197 18.87 -10.12 1.58
N LEU A 198 19.62 -9.13 1.07
CA LEU A 198 19.33 -7.70 1.15
C LEU A 198 18.26 -7.21 0.14
N PHE A 199 17.83 -8.03 -0.82
CA PHE A 199 16.81 -7.65 -1.82
C PHE A 199 17.22 -6.42 -2.63
N PHE A 200 18.47 -6.39 -3.10
CA PHE A 200 18.89 -5.30 -3.99
C PHE A 200 18.15 -5.41 -5.32
N ALA A 201 17.92 -4.28 -6.00
CA ALA A 201 17.24 -4.22 -7.28
C ALA A 201 18.23 -3.83 -8.38
N PHE A 202 19.31 -4.61 -8.47
CA PHE A 202 20.37 -4.56 -9.49
C PHE A 202 21.07 -5.92 -9.60
N ASP A 203 21.71 -6.21 -10.74
CA ASP A 203 22.40 -7.48 -10.98
C ASP A 203 23.55 -7.73 -9.99
N LYS A 204 23.73 -8.98 -9.52
CA LYS A 204 24.81 -9.33 -8.58
C LYS A 204 26.22 -9.00 -9.09
N ASP A 205 26.39 -8.99 -10.41
CA ASP A 205 27.62 -8.71 -11.14
C ASP A 205 27.71 -7.25 -11.62
N ALA A 206 26.72 -6.41 -11.32
CA ALA A 206 26.75 -4.98 -11.63
C ALA A 206 28.01 -4.31 -11.03
N SER A 207 28.67 -3.51 -11.86
CA SER A 207 29.78 -2.66 -11.47
C SER A 207 29.33 -1.52 -10.56
N VAL A 208 30.27 -0.95 -9.83
CA VAL A 208 30.00 0.21 -8.96
C VAL A 208 29.38 1.37 -9.75
N ASP A 209 29.87 1.63 -10.96
CA ASP A 209 29.38 2.74 -11.79
C ASP A 209 27.96 2.48 -12.29
N GLU A 210 27.62 1.23 -12.64
CA GLU A 210 26.24 0.85 -13.00
C GLU A 210 25.28 1.06 -11.82
N VAL A 211 25.66 0.64 -10.61
CA VAL A 211 24.85 0.85 -9.42
C VAL A 211 24.68 2.34 -9.10
N MET A 212 25.74 3.15 -9.22
CA MET A 212 25.64 4.59 -8.96
C MET A 212 24.79 5.32 -10.01
N ASN A 213 24.89 4.93 -11.29
CA ASN A 213 24.04 5.46 -12.35
C ASN A 213 22.57 5.13 -12.10
N LEU A 214 22.28 3.91 -11.62
CA LEU A 214 20.93 3.51 -11.25
C LEU A 214 20.39 4.34 -10.08
N VAL A 215 21.20 4.56 -9.03
CA VAL A 215 20.83 5.41 -7.89
C VAL A 215 20.49 6.83 -8.35
N GLU A 216 21.32 7.43 -9.20
CA GLU A 216 21.10 8.80 -9.67
C GLU A 216 19.85 8.89 -10.55
N LYS A 217 19.65 7.93 -11.46
CA LYS A 217 18.42 7.84 -12.27
C LYS A 217 17.19 7.76 -11.38
N ARG A 218 17.17 6.84 -10.41
CA ARG A 218 16.05 6.65 -9.49
C ARG A 218 15.77 7.90 -8.64
N ARG A 219 16.78 8.64 -8.21
CA ARG A 219 16.59 9.93 -7.53
C ARG A 219 15.92 10.95 -8.45
N GLY A 220 16.39 11.07 -9.69
CA GLY A 220 15.79 11.94 -10.71
C GLY A 220 14.33 11.60 -10.99
N ASP A 221 13.99 10.31 -11.07
CA ASP A 221 12.60 9.84 -11.26
C ASP A 221 11.72 10.21 -10.06
N LEU A 222 12.23 10.04 -8.83
CA LEU A 222 11.50 10.46 -7.63
C LEU A 222 11.32 11.99 -7.57
N ASP A 223 12.29 12.77 -8.04
CA ASP A 223 12.20 14.24 -8.11
C ASP A 223 11.16 14.68 -9.14
N ALA A 224 11.14 14.04 -10.30
CA ALA A 224 10.14 14.30 -11.34
C ALA A 224 8.72 14.00 -10.84
N LEU A 225 8.53 12.87 -10.15
CA LEU A 225 7.24 12.52 -9.54
C LEU A 225 6.83 13.54 -8.47
N LEU A 226 7.76 13.95 -7.60
CA LEU A 226 7.49 14.94 -6.56
C LEU A 226 7.08 16.29 -7.14
N ALA A 227 7.70 16.71 -8.25
CA ALA A 227 7.39 17.97 -8.93
C ALA A 227 5.99 17.98 -9.58
N LEU A 228 5.43 16.81 -9.90
CA LEU A 228 4.11 16.66 -10.52
C LEU A 228 2.98 16.41 -9.51
N LEU A 229 3.28 16.30 -8.23
CA LEU A 229 2.29 16.06 -7.18
C LEU A 229 1.49 17.34 -6.86
N ASP A 230 0.42 17.61 -7.62
CA ASP A 230 -0.46 18.78 -7.42
C ASP A 230 -1.51 18.51 -6.31
N PRO A 231 -1.56 19.32 -5.23
CA PRO A 231 -2.59 19.19 -4.19
C PRO A 231 -4.03 19.40 -4.63
N LYS A 232 -4.28 19.81 -5.88
CA LYS A 232 -5.64 19.90 -6.46
C LYS A 232 -6.16 18.56 -6.95
N ASP A 233 -5.27 17.62 -7.27
CA ASP A 233 -5.64 16.32 -7.82
C ASP A 233 -5.90 15.26 -6.74
N PHE A 234 -5.47 15.54 -5.51
CA PHE A 234 -5.46 14.60 -4.40
C PHE A 234 -5.97 15.24 -3.11
N THR A 235 -6.52 14.45 -2.20
CA THR A 235 -6.83 14.90 -0.83
C THR A 235 -5.55 15.18 -0.03
N LYS A 236 -5.65 15.91 1.09
CA LYS A 236 -4.47 16.25 1.89
C LYS A 236 -3.76 15.02 2.44
N GLU A 237 -4.51 14.02 2.88
CA GLU A 237 -3.93 12.76 3.34
C GLU A 237 -3.29 11.96 2.20
N GLN A 238 -3.87 11.96 0.99
CA GLN A 238 -3.25 11.33 -0.18
C GLN A 238 -1.93 12.01 -0.56
N VAL A 239 -1.89 13.34 -0.59
CA VAL A 239 -0.65 14.11 -0.82
C VAL A 239 0.40 13.77 0.24
N ARG A 240 0.04 13.72 1.52
CA ARG A 240 0.96 13.36 2.61
C ARG A 240 1.51 11.94 2.41
N LEU A 241 0.65 10.98 2.07
CA LEU A 241 1.03 9.59 1.86
C LEU A 241 2.00 9.45 0.67
N LEU A 242 1.65 10.02 -0.49
CA LEU A 242 2.51 10.00 -1.68
C LEU A 242 3.87 10.66 -1.41
N ASN A 243 3.89 11.83 -0.76
CA ASN A 243 5.13 12.48 -0.33
C ASN A 243 5.97 11.56 0.57
N SER A 244 5.34 10.93 1.57
CA SER A 244 6.04 10.02 2.48
C SER A 244 6.63 8.82 1.74
N LYS A 245 5.94 8.31 0.72
CA LYS A 245 6.42 7.19 -0.10
C LYS A 245 7.56 7.60 -1.03
N LEU A 246 7.49 8.76 -1.69
CA LEU A 246 8.57 9.28 -2.53
C LEU A 246 9.84 9.65 -1.73
N ALA A 247 9.69 10.03 -0.46
CA ALA A 247 10.81 10.32 0.42
C ALA A 247 11.48 9.07 1.00
N TYR A 248 10.76 7.94 1.07
CA TYR A 248 11.22 6.75 1.77
C TYR A 248 12.49 6.11 1.17
N PRO A 249 12.61 5.91 -0.16
CA PRO A 249 13.82 5.36 -0.77
C PRO A 249 15.05 6.26 -0.63
N ARG A 250 14.87 7.56 -0.35
CA ARG A 250 15.98 8.53 -0.24
C ARG A 250 16.70 8.48 1.11
N LYS A 251 16.25 7.62 2.04
CA LYS A 251 16.91 7.47 3.34
C LYS A 251 18.26 6.78 3.17
N GLY A 252 19.33 7.57 3.13
CA GLY A 252 20.72 7.11 3.12
C GLY A 252 21.42 7.15 4.49
N GLY A 253 22.68 6.73 4.53
CA GLY A 253 23.57 6.86 5.70
C GLY A 253 23.20 5.98 6.91
N PRO A 254 23.69 6.31 8.12
CA PRO A 254 23.53 5.48 9.33
C PRO A 254 22.08 5.23 9.78
N ALA A 255 21.13 6.04 9.31
CA ALA A 255 19.71 5.88 9.60
C ALA A 255 18.92 5.16 8.48
N GLY A 256 19.55 4.92 7.32
CA GLY A 256 18.96 4.31 6.14
C GLY A 256 19.63 2.97 5.79
N VAL A 257 20.11 2.85 4.56
CA VAL A 257 20.67 1.60 4.01
C VAL A 257 21.79 0.98 4.86
N GLN A 258 22.61 1.79 5.53
CA GLN A 258 23.68 1.29 6.40
C GLN A 258 23.12 0.51 7.60
N ARG A 259 22.09 1.04 8.27
CA ARG A 259 21.42 0.34 9.38
C ARG A 259 20.79 -0.97 8.92
N TYR A 260 20.25 -0.99 7.72
CA TYR A 260 19.67 -2.20 7.12
C TYR A 260 20.76 -3.27 6.91
N ILE A 261 21.88 -2.90 6.28
CA ILE A 261 23.04 -3.78 6.09
C ILE A 261 23.55 -4.31 7.44
N ASP A 262 23.74 -3.44 8.43
CA ASP A 262 24.21 -3.80 9.76
C ASP A 262 23.25 -4.75 10.50
N SER A 263 21.94 -4.52 10.37
CA SER A 263 20.91 -5.40 10.94
C SER A 263 20.96 -6.81 10.34
N PHE A 264 21.14 -6.91 9.02
CA PHE A 264 21.24 -8.20 8.34
C PHE A 264 22.52 -8.94 8.69
N TYR A 265 23.64 -8.22 8.82
CA TYR A 265 24.90 -8.80 9.26
C TYR A 265 24.83 -9.30 10.71
N THR A 266 24.28 -8.48 11.62
CA THR A 266 24.10 -8.83 13.04
C THR A 266 23.19 -10.04 13.20
N SER A 267 22.16 -10.15 12.36
CA SER A 267 21.24 -11.29 12.29
C SER A 267 21.81 -12.49 11.54
N LYS A 268 23.08 -12.45 11.11
CA LYS A 268 23.78 -13.50 10.36
C LYS A 268 23.09 -13.91 9.05
N LYS A 269 22.33 -12.98 8.44
CA LYS A 269 21.65 -13.18 7.15
C LYS A 269 22.57 -12.94 5.94
N ILE A 270 23.65 -12.20 6.15
CA ILE A 270 24.69 -11.95 5.14
C ILE A 270 26.07 -12.24 5.73
N THR A 271 27.02 -12.58 4.85
CA THR A 271 28.41 -12.77 5.20
C THR A 271 29.13 -11.44 5.43
N ARG A 272 30.32 -11.48 6.02
CA ARG A 272 31.18 -10.32 6.18
C ARG A 272 31.58 -9.71 4.83
N GLU A 273 31.89 -10.55 3.84
CA GLU A 273 32.25 -10.11 2.49
C GLU A 273 31.09 -9.37 1.80
N GLN A 274 29.87 -9.89 1.93
CA GLN A 274 28.66 -9.23 1.42
C GLN A 274 28.44 -7.87 2.10
N LYS A 275 28.68 -7.78 3.41
CA LYS A 275 28.62 -6.52 4.16
C LYS A 275 29.64 -5.52 3.62
N GLU A 276 30.90 -5.91 3.50
CA GLU A 276 32.00 -5.04 3.04
C GLU A 276 31.75 -4.54 1.60
N LYS A 277 31.26 -5.41 0.69
CA LYS A 277 30.85 -5.01 -0.67
C LYS A 277 29.73 -3.97 -0.64
N ALA A 278 28.69 -4.18 0.18
CA ALA A 278 27.59 -3.24 0.29
C ALA A 278 28.02 -1.90 0.91
N GLU A 279 28.83 -1.92 1.96
CA GLU A 279 29.38 -0.71 2.60
C GLU A 279 30.26 0.11 1.65
N ALA A 280 31.02 -0.55 0.77
CA ALA A 280 31.77 0.14 -0.28
C ALA A 280 30.86 0.91 -1.25
N LEU A 281 29.69 0.35 -1.59
CA LEU A 281 28.68 1.05 -2.41
C LEU A 281 28.04 2.21 -1.63
N VAL A 282 27.76 2.04 -0.34
CA VAL A 282 27.25 3.12 0.52
C VAL A 282 28.24 4.29 0.58
N ALA A 283 29.54 4.01 0.73
CA ALA A 283 30.59 5.02 0.72
C ALA A 283 30.68 5.80 -0.60
N ARG A 284 30.13 5.26 -1.70
CA ARG A 284 30.05 5.88 -3.03
C ARG A 284 28.75 6.64 -3.28
N GLY A 285 27.78 6.55 -2.36
CA GLY A 285 26.52 7.29 -2.45
C GLY A 285 25.26 6.44 -2.62
N MET A 286 25.36 5.10 -2.54
CA MET A 286 24.20 4.21 -2.52
C MET A 286 23.28 4.53 -1.33
N ASP A 287 21.98 4.55 -1.58
CA ASP A 287 20.92 4.71 -0.58
C ASP A 287 19.82 3.66 -0.76
N ASN A 288 18.70 3.79 -0.06
CA ASN A 288 17.58 2.85 -0.14
C ASN A 288 16.90 2.81 -1.52
N THR A 289 17.23 3.65 -2.50
CA THR A 289 16.69 3.54 -3.86
C THR A 289 17.04 2.22 -4.52
N VAL A 290 18.11 1.54 -4.09
CA VAL A 290 18.45 0.21 -4.60
C VAL A 290 17.61 -0.93 -4.01
N ILE A 291 16.76 -0.65 -3.02
CA ILE A 291 15.90 -1.66 -2.35
C ILE A 291 14.42 -1.29 -2.52
N GLU A 292 14.11 -0.01 -2.29
CA GLU A 292 12.74 0.47 -2.06
C GLU A 292 12.10 1.16 -3.25
N PHE A 293 12.88 1.54 -4.28
CA PHE A 293 12.34 2.32 -5.39
C PHE A 293 11.21 1.58 -6.10
N ASP A 294 11.48 0.37 -6.60
CA ASP A 294 10.51 -0.43 -7.33
C ASP A 294 9.28 -0.76 -6.46
N THR A 295 9.49 -1.06 -5.18
CA THR A 295 8.41 -1.40 -4.25
C THR A 295 7.50 -0.20 -3.97
N VAL A 296 8.04 1.02 -3.83
CA VAL A 296 7.20 2.23 -3.66
C VAL A 296 6.50 2.65 -4.95
N ILE A 297 7.14 2.50 -6.12
CA ILE A 297 6.53 2.82 -7.41
C ILE A 297 5.33 1.90 -7.66
N ASN A 298 5.51 0.58 -7.46
CA ASN A 298 4.43 -0.40 -7.62
C ASN A 298 3.31 -0.18 -6.59
N GLN A 299 3.65 0.13 -5.34
CA GLN A 299 2.67 0.47 -4.30
C GLN A 299 1.80 1.68 -4.70
N MET A 300 2.41 2.73 -5.25
CA MET A 300 1.66 3.92 -5.68
C MET A 300 0.78 3.65 -6.91
N LEU A 301 1.14 2.74 -7.80
CA LEU A 301 0.26 2.33 -8.90
C LEU A 301 -1.04 1.70 -8.39
N ILE A 302 -0.97 0.90 -7.32
CA ILE A 302 -2.16 0.36 -6.64
C ILE A 302 -3.01 1.48 -6.03
N TYR A 303 -2.38 2.50 -5.44
CA TYR A 303 -3.11 3.65 -4.91
C TYR A 303 -3.86 4.38 -6.01
N MET A 304 -3.22 4.68 -7.13
CA MET A 304 -3.86 5.39 -8.25
C MET A 304 -5.06 4.62 -8.79
N GLN A 305 -4.94 3.30 -8.94
CA GLN A 305 -6.04 2.44 -9.38
C GLN A 305 -7.20 2.43 -8.37
N GLN A 306 -6.90 2.27 -7.08
CA GLN A 306 -7.91 2.21 -6.03
C GLN A 306 -8.62 3.56 -5.80
N TRP A 307 -7.90 4.67 -5.95
CA TRP A 307 -8.46 6.01 -5.87
C TRP A 307 -9.16 6.45 -7.17
N LYS A 308 -9.10 5.62 -8.22
CA LYS A 308 -9.66 5.90 -9.55
C LYS A 308 -9.10 7.20 -10.13
N THR A 309 -7.82 7.46 -9.90
CA THR A 309 -7.13 8.62 -10.47
C THR A 309 -7.16 8.51 -11.99
N PRO A 310 -7.58 9.55 -12.73
CA PRO A 310 -7.55 9.54 -14.19
C PRO A 310 -6.13 9.26 -14.71
N GLN A 311 -6.00 8.40 -15.73
CA GLN A 311 -4.68 8.01 -16.28
C GLN A 311 -3.97 9.16 -17.01
N ASP A 312 -4.71 10.20 -17.42
CA ASP A 312 -4.19 11.44 -17.99
C ASP A 312 -3.76 12.46 -16.91
N ASN A 313 -3.93 12.15 -15.62
CA ASN A 313 -3.34 12.91 -14.54
C ASN A 313 -1.81 12.91 -14.68
N ALA A 314 -1.19 14.09 -14.59
CA ALA A 314 0.24 14.26 -14.86
C ALA A 314 1.14 13.41 -13.94
N PHE A 315 0.78 13.30 -12.65
CA PHE A 315 1.49 12.44 -11.71
C PHE A 315 1.35 10.97 -12.08
N TYR A 316 0.12 10.50 -12.37
CA TYR A 316 -0.13 9.10 -12.69
C TYR A 316 0.54 8.71 -14.02
N ALA A 317 0.46 9.55 -15.05
CA ALA A 317 1.14 9.34 -16.31
C ALA A 317 2.66 9.16 -16.14
N LYS A 318 3.31 10.06 -15.37
CA LYS A 318 4.74 9.93 -15.07
C LYS A 318 5.06 8.70 -14.22
N LEU A 319 4.18 8.34 -13.28
CA LEU A 319 4.34 7.15 -12.46
C LEU A 319 4.33 5.87 -13.32
N MET A 320 3.45 5.79 -14.31
CA MET A 320 3.40 4.67 -15.26
C MET A 320 4.65 4.60 -16.15
N GLU A 321 5.18 5.75 -16.60
CA GLU A 321 6.44 5.82 -17.33
C GLU A 321 7.62 5.28 -16.49
N VAL A 322 7.76 5.80 -15.27
CA VAL A 322 8.82 5.38 -14.33
C VAL A 322 8.71 3.88 -14.01
N ALA A 323 7.49 3.38 -13.79
CA ALA A 323 7.25 1.96 -13.53
C ALA A 323 7.61 1.09 -14.75
N THR A 324 7.34 1.57 -15.96
CA THR A 324 7.67 0.88 -17.21
C THR A 324 9.18 0.74 -17.35
N GLU A 325 9.93 1.81 -17.10
CA GLU A 325 11.39 1.77 -17.15
C GLU A 325 11.99 0.87 -16.06
N ALA A 326 11.45 0.93 -14.84
CA ALA A 326 11.87 0.06 -13.74
C ALA A 326 11.61 -1.42 -14.05
N GLN A 327 10.44 -1.73 -14.62
CA GLN A 327 10.10 -3.09 -15.03
C GLN A 327 11.02 -3.58 -16.15
N ALA A 328 11.30 -2.74 -17.16
CA ALA A 328 12.21 -3.10 -18.24
C ALA A 328 13.60 -3.45 -17.70
N HIS A 329 14.12 -2.65 -16.75
CA HIS A 329 15.40 -2.93 -16.10
C HIS A 329 15.42 -4.30 -15.39
N ARG A 330 14.34 -4.68 -14.69
CA ARG A 330 14.24 -6.01 -14.04
C ARG A 330 14.20 -7.16 -15.05
N MET A 331 13.65 -6.92 -16.25
CA MET A 331 13.51 -7.93 -17.30
C MET A 331 14.74 -8.01 -18.23
N GLY A 332 15.86 -7.36 -17.88
CA GLY A 332 17.12 -7.38 -18.63
C GLY A 332 17.19 -6.39 -19.79
N GLY A 333 16.37 -5.33 -19.75
CA GLY A 333 16.39 -4.20 -20.68
C GLY A 333 17.45 -3.15 -20.40
#